data_AF-A0A918V664-F1
#
_entry.id   AF-A0A918V664-F1
#
_cell.length_a   1.000
_cell.length_b   1.000
_cell.length_c   1.000
_cell.angle_alpha   90.00
_cell.angle_beta   90.00
_cell.angle_gamma   90.00
#
_symmetry.space_group_name_H-M   'P 1'
#
loop_
_entity.id
_entity.type
_entity.pdbx_description
1 polymer ?
#
loop_
_entity_poly.entity_id
_entity_poly.type
_entity_poly.pdbx_seq_one_letter_code
_entity_poly.pdbx_strand_id
1 'polypeptide(L)'
;MLAGMDDASDLDEWFARLPKPSPSEGLAELLAAREAAAAAPELSTIPMPEFPYPLSHPLGGTMRFSCALGCGWYHDENPIREEREPLVLPADPEKWRQALAVRAEVRGAAFRARVEGAIADHFAQAHPGR
;
A
#
# COMPACT_ATOMS: atom_id res chain seq x y z
N MET A 1 -20.63 -50.11 -9.19
CA MET A 1 -20.02 -49.74 -10.48
C MET A 1 -20.35 -48.27 -10.74
N LEU A 2 -19.52 -47.35 -10.24
CA LEU A 2 -19.55 -45.92 -10.57
C LEU A 2 -18.33 -45.69 -11.47
N ALA A 3 -18.54 -45.77 -12.77
CA ALA A 3 -17.52 -45.56 -13.78
C ALA A 3 -17.83 -44.24 -14.50
N GLY A 4 -16.81 -43.39 -14.66
CA GLY A 4 -16.75 -42.37 -15.70
C GLY A 4 -17.24 -40.98 -15.33
N MET A 5 -16.43 -40.23 -14.58
CA MET A 5 -16.38 -38.75 -14.70
C MET A 5 -14.93 -38.37 -15.08
N ASP A 6 -14.39 -39.01 -16.13
CA ASP A 6 -13.13 -38.63 -16.77
C ASP A 6 -13.45 -37.73 -17.96
N ASP A 7 -14.04 -36.56 -17.72
CA ASP A 7 -14.55 -35.78 -18.84
C ASP A 7 -14.28 -34.28 -18.73
N ALA A 8 -13.06 -33.90 -19.13
CA ALA A 8 -12.75 -32.52 -19.46
C ALA A 8 -13.67 -31.99 -20.59
N SER A 9 -14.24 -32.87 -21.43
CA SER A 9 -15.16 -32.47 -22.50
C SER A 9 -16.57 -32.16 -21.99
N ASP A 10 -17.01 -32.80 -20.89
CA ASP A 10 -18.29 -32.51 -20.22
C ASP A 10 -18.25 -31.13 -19.54
N LEU A 11 -17.08 -30.74 -19.00
CA LEU A 11 -16.87 -29.39 -18.48
C LEU A 11 -16.91 -28.33 -19.60
N ASP A 12 -16.24 -28.58 -20.72
CA ASP A 12 -16.23 -27.66 -21.86
C ASP A 12 -17.64 -27.49 -22.48
N GLU A 13 -18.41 -28.59 -22.56
CA GLU A 13 -19.80 -28.54 -23.04
C GLU A 13 -20.71 -27.79 -22.06
N TRP A 14 -20.47 -27.95 -20.75
CA TRP A 14 -21.17 -27.19 -19.72
C TRP A 14 -20.84 -25.70 -19.77
N PHE A 15 -19.55 -25.32 -19.92
CA PHE A 15 -19.11 -23.94 -20.11
C PHE A 15 -19.67 -23.31 -21.39
N ALA A 16 -19.83 -24.09 -22.47
CA ALA A 16 -20.40 -23.63 -23.72
C ALA A 16 -21.90 -23.28 -23.61
N ARG A 17 -22.62 -23.87 -22.65
CA ARG A 17 -24.04 -23.61 -22.38
C ARG A 17 -24.28 -22.43 -21.43
N LEU A 18 -23.23 -21.91 -20.78
CA LEU A 18 -23.37 -20.75 -19.92
C LEU A 18 -23.71 -19.50 -20.74
N PRO A 19 -24.60 -18.62 -20.24
CA PRO A 19 -24.83 -17.32 -20.84
C PRO A 19 -23.51 -16.56 -20.92
N LYS A 20 -23.05 -16.26 -22.15
CA LYS A 20 -21.86 -15.44 -22.34
C LYS A 20 -22.26 -13.97 -22.18
N PRO A 21 -21.52 -13.18 -21.38
CA PRO A 21 -21.76 -11.75 -21.32
C PRO A 21 -21.60 -11.16 -22.71
N SER A 22 -22.49 -10.23 -23.05
CA SER A 22 -22.35 -9.41 -24.24
C SER A 22 -21.05 -8.58 -24.17
N PRO A 23 -20.49 -8.15 -25.31
CA PRO A 23 -19.30 -7.29 -25.31
C PRO A 23 -19.45 -6.02 -24.47
N SER A 24 -20.67 -5.46 -24.39
CA SER A 24 -20.98 -4.30 -23.55
C SER A 24 -20.95 -4.61 -22.06
N GLU A 25 -21.41 -5.79 -21.65
CA GLU A 25 -21.36 -6.23 -20.25
C GLU A 25 -19.93 -6.51 -19.81
N GLY A 26 -19.12 -7.17 -20.66
CA GLY A 26 -17.70 -7.37 -20.38
C GLY A 26 -16.91 -6.06 -20.27
N LEU A 27 -17.23 -5.06 -21.10
CA LEU A 27 -16.62 -3.73 -20.98
C LEU A 27 -17.06 -3.02 -19.69
N ALA A 28 -18.34 -3.08 -19.33
CA ALA A 28 -18.86 -2.49 -18.11
C ALA A 28 -18.20 -3.11 -16.86
N GLU A 29 -18.02 -4.44 -16.84
CA GLU A 29 -17.32 -5.15 -15.77
C GLU A 29 -15.84 -4.73 -15.67
N LEU A 30 -15.13 -4.61 -16.79
CA LEU A 30 -13.74 -4.15 -16.81
C LEU A 30 -13.61 -2.71 -16.32
N LEU A 31 -14.54 -1.83 -16.68
CA LEU A 31 -14.55 -0.44 -16.22
C LEU A 31 -14.86 -0.36 -14.72
N ALA A 32 -15.84 -1.12 -14.23
CA ALA A 32 -16.16 -1.21 -12.81
C ALA A 32 -14.97 -1.76 -12.00
N ALA A 33 -14.28 -2.77 -12.51
CA ALA A 33 -13.06 -3.30 -11.90
C ALA A 33 -11.93 -2.27 -11.86
N ARG A 34 -11.78 -1.46 -12.92
CA ARG A 34 -10.80 -0.36 -12.95
C ARG A 34 -11.13 0.75 -11.96
N GLU A 35 -12.40 1.12 -11.83
CA GLU A 35 -12.84 2.10 -10.83
C GLU A 35 -12.64 1.58 -9.40
N ALA A 36 -12.99 0.32 -9.15
CA ALA A 36 -12.74 -0.33 -7.86
C ALA A 36 -11.24 -0.43 -7.54
N ALA A 37 -10.39 -0.73 -8.54
CA ALA A 37 -8.94 -0.74 -8.38
C ALA A 37 -8.35 0.66 -8.16
N ALA A 38 -8.93 1.70 -8.76
CA ALA A 38 -8.54 3.08 -8.51
C ALA A 38 -8.94 3.57 -7.11
N ALA A 39 -9.99 2.98 -6.53
CA ALA A 39 -10.42 3.22 -5.16
C ALA A 39 -9.69 2.36 -4.11
N ALA A 40 -8.95 1.33 -4.55
CA ALA A 40 -8.17 0.50 -3.63
C ALA A 40 -7.03 1.32 -3.03
N PRO A 41 -6.75 1.17 -1.72
CA PRO A 41 -5.59 1.78 -1.12
C PRO A 41 -4.33 1.29 -1.85
N GLU A 42 -3.39 2.21 -2.09
CA GLU A 42 -2.11 1.86 -2.69
C GLU A 42 -1.46 0.72 -1.90
N LEU A 43 -1.03 -0.33 -2.60
CA LEU A 43 -0.30 -1.44 -1.99
C LEU A 43 1.01 -0.88 -1.42
N SER A 44 1.10 -0.81 -0.09
CA SER A 44 2.28 -0.38 0.63
C SER A 44 3.14 -1.59 0.99
N THR A 45 4.45 -1.48 0.76
CA THR A 45 5.44 -2.48 1.24
C THR A 45 5.90 -2.21 2.67
N ILE A 46 5.48 -1.09 3.25
CA ILE A 46 5.85 -0.68 4.60
C ILE A 46 5.05 -1.53 5.62
N PRO A 47 5.73 -2.28 6.51
CA PRO A 47 5.07 -3.00 7.59
C PRO A 47 4.46 -2.04 8.62
N MET A 48 3.53 -2.54 9.44
CA MET A 48 3.01 -1.76 10.56
C MET A 48 4.15 -1.40 11.53
N PRO A 49 4.33 -0.12 11.92
CA PRO A 49 5.39 0.26 12.82
C PRO A 49 5.08 -0.12 14.27
N GLU A 50 6.16 -0.31 15.03
CA GLU A 50 6.15 -0.31 16.49
C GLU A 50 6.49 1.10 17.02
N PHE A 51 6.06 1.40 18.25
CA PHE A 51 6.33 2.67 18.92
C PHE A 51 7.08 2.39 20.22
N PRO A 52 8.41 2.20 20.16
CA PRO A 52 9.18 1.68 21.29
C PRO A 52 9.33 2.67 22.45
N TYR A 53 9.03 3.95 22.24
CA TYR A 53 9.19 5.00 23.24
C TYR A 53 7.85 5.65 23.62
N PRO A 54 7.58 5.85 24.93
CA PRO A 54 6.39 6.59 25.36
C PRO A 54 6.50 8.08 25.00
N LEU A 55 5.37 8.79 25.01
CA LEU A 55 5.30 10.21 24.65
C LEU A 55 6.16 11.13 25.54
N SER A 56 6.45 10.73 26.78
CA SER A 56 7.32 11.47 27.70
C SER A 56 8.82 11.28 27.43
N HIS A 57 9.20 10.37 26.54
CA HIS A 57 10.59 10.08 26.24
C HIS A 57 11.16 11.10 25.22
N PRO A 58 12.46 11.46 25.28
CA PRO A 58 13.08 12.34 24.28
C PRO A 58 13.04 11.83 22.84
N LEU A 59 12.85 10.51 22.66
CA LEU A 59 12.62 9.84 21.37
C LEU A 59 11.15 9.45 21.16
N GLY A 60 10.22 10.04 21.93
CA GLY A 60 8.79 9.86 21.72
C GLY A 60 8.40 10.21 20.28
N GLY A 61 7.48 9.43 19.72
CA GLY A 61 7.05 9.57 18.33
C GLY A 61 7.97 8.90 17.29
N THR A 62 9.05 8.23 17.72
CA THR A 62 9.79 7.34 16.81
C THR A 62 8.93 6.13 16.44
N MET A 63 8.84 5.88 15.14
CA MET A 63 8.27 4.69 14.52
C MET A 63 9.38 3.72 14.16
N ARG A 64 9.22 2.45 14.51
CA ARG A 64 10.17 1.38 14.20
C ARG A 64 9.57 0.40 13.20
N PHE A 65 10.23 0.23 12.07
CA PHE A 65 9.87 -0.70 11.01
C PHE A 65 10.81 -1.89 11.02
N SER A 66 10.37 -2.99 11.62
CA SER A 66 11.14 -4.24 11.68
C SER A 66 11.10 -4.98 10.33
N CYS A 67 12.17 -5.71 10.00
CA CYS A 67 12.17 -6.57 8.82
C CYS A 67 11.06 -7.62 8.91
N ALA A 68 10.28 -7.78 7.83
CA ALA A 68 9.17 -8.74 7.76
C ALA A 68 9.61 -10.21 7.93
N LEU A 69 10.89 -10.53 7.65
CA LEU A 69 11.45 -11.87 7.86
C LEU A 69 11.93 -12.12 9.30
N GLY A 70 11.85 -11.13 10.19
CA GLY A 70 12.24 -11.27 11.59
C GLY A 70 13.74 -11.45 11.81
N CYS A 71 14.58 -10.95 10.91
CA CYS A 71 16.04 -11.11 10.97
C CYS A 71 16.74 -10.23 12.03
N GLY A 72 15.99 -9.43 12.78
CA GLY A 72 16.48 -8.52 13.82
C GLY A 72 16.86 -7.12 13.32
N TRP A 73 16.85 -6.87 12.01
CA TRP A 73 16.99 -5.53 11.46
C TRP A 73 15.72 -4.70 11.64
N TYR A 74 15.90 -3.40 11.84
CA TYR A 74 14.82 -2.41 11.85
C TYR A 74 15.30 -1.05 11.33
N HIS A 75 14.34 -0.26 10.83
CA HIS A 75 14.51 1.14 10.46
C HIS A 75 13.69 2.03 11.39
N ASP A 76 14.33 3.03 11.99
CA ASP A 76 13.67 3.98 12.89
C ASP A 76 13.46 5.32 12.17
N GLU A 77 12.22 5.82 12.19
CA GLU A 77 11.83 7.12 11.66
C GLU A 77 11.25 8.00 12.77
N ASN A 78 11.54 9.30 12.76
CA ASN A 78 10.88 10.25 13.65
C ASN A 78 10.52 11.55 12.90
N PRO A 79 9.34 11.59 12.25
CA PRO A 79 8.93 12.72 11.41
C PRO A 79 8.83 14.06 12.15
N ILE A 80 8.61 14.04 13.47
CA ILE A 80 8.56 15.25 14.30
C ILE A 80 9.92 15.93 14.36
N ARG A 81 11.02 15.16 14.32
CA ARG A 81 12.39 15.69 14.40
C ARG A 81 12.95 16.15 13.06
N GLU A 82 12.32 15.73 11.97
CA GLU A 82 12.72 16.09 10.60
C GLU A 82 12.10 17.40 10.13
N GLU A 83 10.91 17.77 10.62
CA GLU A 83 10.21 18.96 10.17
C GLU A 83 10.89 20.23 10.67
N ARG A 84 11.73 20.82 9.81
CA ARG A 84 12.43 22.08 10.07
C ARG A 84 11.85 23.26 9.31
N GLU A 85 11.01 23.01 8.32
CA GLU A 85 10.45 24.06 7.47
C GLU A 85 9.15 24.63 8.06
N PRO A 86 9.03 25.97 8.17
CA PRO A 86 7.80 26.61 8.61
C PRO A 86 6.58 26.16 7.79
N LEU A 87 5.44 26.07 8.46
CA LEU A 87 4.15 25.90 7.79
C LEU A 87 3.78 27.23 7.09
N VAL A 88 3.81 27.23 5.76
CA VAL A 88 3.39 28.38 4.95
C VAL A 88 1.91 28.21 4.59
N LEU A 89 1.06 29.07 5.15
CA LEU A 89 -0.37 29.11 4.83
C LEU A 89 -0.67 30.27 3.88
N PRO A 90 -1.61 30.08 2.93
CA PRO A 90 -2.14 31.19 2.14
C PRO A 90 -2.79 32.27 3.03
N ALA A 91 -2.77 33.52 2.59
CA ALA A 91 -3.45 34.61 3.29
C ALA A 91 -4.98 34.41 3.35
N ASP A 92 -5.54 33.72 2.36
CA ASP A 92 -6.96 33.37 2.26
C ASP A 92 -7.28 32.10 3.09
N PRO A 93 -8.07 32.21 4.18
CA PRO A 93 -8.40 31.08 5.05
C PRO A 93 -9.15 29.94 4.36
N GLU A 94 -9.95 30.22 3.33
CA GLU A 94 -10.69 29.18 2.60
C GLU A 94 -9.73 28.20 1.87
N LYS A 95 -8.49 28.64 1.59
CA LYS A 95 -7.45 27.83 0.96
C LYS A 95 -6.61 27.03 1.94
N TRP A 96 -6.78 27.21 3.25
CA TRP A 96 -5.95 26.54 4.26
C TRP A 96 -6.11 25.02 4.21
N ARG A 97 -7.35 24.54 4.09
CA ARG A 97 -7.62 23.10 4.03
C ARG A 97 -6.89 22.45 2.85
N GLN A 98 -6.94 23.08 1.68
CA GLN A 98 -6.25 22.60 0.49
C GLN A 98 -4.73 22.63 0.68
N ALA A 99 -4.18 23.72 1.21
CA ALA A 99 -2.74 23.85 1.46
C ALA A 99 -2.23 22.79 2.46
N LEU A 100 -2.98 22.52 3.52
CA LEU A 100 -2.67 21.50 4.51
C LEU A 100 -2.72 20.10 3.89
N ALA A 101 -3.74 19.79 3.08
CA ALA A 101 -3.85 18.51 2.39
C ALA A 101 -2.67 18.29 1.44
N VAL A 102 -2.35 19.26 0.59
CA VAL A 102 -1.20 19.16 -0.34
C VAL A 102 0.11 18.95 0.43
N ARG A 103 0.33 19.70 1.52
CA ARG A 103 1.53 19.51 2.34
C ARG A 103 1.55 18.12 2.99
N ALA A 104 0.43 17.63 3.49
CA ALA A 104 0.33 16.30 4.07
C ALA A 104 0.67 15.21 3.05
N GLU A 105 0.15 15.32 1.82
CA GLU A 105 0.46 14.38 0.73
C GLU A 105 1.95 14.40 0.37
N VAL A 106 2.54 15.59 0.17
CA VAL A 106 3.97 15.72 -0.15
C VAL A 106 4.83 15.10 0.95
N ARG A 107 4.49 15.36 2.22
CA ARG A 107 5.20 14.78 3.37
C ARG A 107 5.01 13.27 3.46
N GLY A 108 3.79 12.78 3.25
CA GLY A 108 3.45 11.37 3.26
C GLY A 108 4.21 10.61 2.19
N ALA A 109 4.27 11.14 0.96
CA ALA A 109 5.03 10.56 -0.14
C ALA A 109 6.53 10.52 0.15
N ALA A 110 7.11 11.62 0.66
CA ALA A 110 8.52 11.67 1.01
C ALA A 110 8.89 10.70 2.14
N PHE A 111 8.03 10.60 3.17
CA PHE A 111 8.17 9.64 4.26
C PHE A 111 8.13 8.20 3.74
N ARG A 112 7.11 7.87 2.93
CA ARG A 112 6.95 6.55 2.35
C ARG A 112 8.19 6.14 1.54
N ALA A 113 8.67 7.03 0.66
CA ALA A 113 9.85 6.77 -0.16
C ALA A 113 11.11 6.46 0.67
N ARG A 114 11.30 7.14 1.83
CA ARG A 114 12.44 6.85 2.73
C ARG A 114 12.34 5.47 3.35
N VAL A 115 11.16 5.14 3.90
CA VAL A 115 10.95 3.85 4.56
C VAL A 115 11.03 2.70 3.56
N GLU A 116 10.38 2.84 2.40
CA GLU A 116 10.44 1.84 1.33
C GLU A 116 11.86 1.67 0.80
N GLY A 117 12.60 2.77 0.60
CA GLY A 117 14.01 2.72 0.20
C GLY A 117 14.87 1.98 1.22
N ALA A 118 14.75 2.30 2.51
CA ALA A 118 15.51 1.62 3.56
C ALA A 118 15.20 0.11 3.65
N ILE A 119 13.93 -0.26 3.52
CA ILE A 119 13.50 -1.67 3.51
C ILE A 119 14.04 -2.38 2.25
N ALA A 120 13.89 -1.78 1.07
CA ALA A 120 14.36 -2.36 -0.19
C ALA A 120 15.88 -2.56 -0.18
N ASP A 121 16.63 -1.56 0.29
CA ASP A 121 18.08 -1.64 0.44
C ASP A 121 18.49 -2.74 1.41
N HIS A 122 17.78 -2.88 2.53
CA HIS A 122 17.99 -3.96 3.48
C HIS A 122 17.75 -5.33 2.84
N PHE A 123 16.63 -5.52 2.14
CA PHE A 123 16.31 -6.78 1.47
C PHE A 123 17.36 -7.16 0.42
N ALA A 124 17.77 -6.20 -0.41
CA ALA A 124 18.80 -6.42 -1.41
C ALA A 124 20.15 -6.88 -0.81
N GLN A 125 20.50 -6.37 0.37
CA GLN A 125 21.78 -6.67 1.04
C GLN A 125 21.74 -7.92 1.91
N ALA A 126 20.68 -8.09 2.71
CA ALA A 126 20.61 -9.12 3.75
C ALA A 126 19.81 -10.36 3.32
N HIS A 127 18.96 -10.24 2.29
CA HIS A 127 18.03 -11.27 1.85
C HIS A 127 18.09 -11.48 0.33
N PRO A 128 19.27 -11.75 -0.27
CA PRO A 128 19.37 -11.92 -1.71
C PRO A 128 18.49 -13.08 -2.19
N GLY A 129 17.65 -12.80 -3.21
CA GLY A 129 16.72 -13.78 -3.78
C GLY A 129 15.41 -13.95 -3.02
N ARG A 130 15.12 -13.08 -2.04
CA ARG A 130 13.82 -12.96 -1.36
C ARG A 130 13.15 -11.65 -1.72
#